data_AF-A0A1S3I8V6-F1
#
_entry.id   AF-A0A1S3I8V6-F1
#
_cell.length_a   1.000
_cell.length_b   1.000
_cell.length_c   1.000
_cell.angle_alpha   90.00
_cell.angle_beta   90.00
_cell.angle_gamma   90.00
#
_symmetry.space_group_name_H-M   'P 1'
#
loop_
_entity.id
_entity.type
_entity.pdbx_description
1 polymer ?
#
loop_
_entity_poly.entity_id
_entity_poly.type
_entity_poly.pdbx_seq_one_letter_code
_entity_poly.pdbx_strand_id
1 'polypeptide(L)'
;MDAPGPGNEAGADGGHDITNETPAFVWEYLYFPDPDLAQRRFEAMEKSRKALQEQLDRQAEVYTEKQKEIEEKKRQLKIQDWDNHLQGKGYRSKVKPGQPTDMENQQPKPKKKNVYRTSDYNPLMGSSSGTTFRPPRRGGAGGG
;
A
#
# COMPACT_ATOMS: atom_id res chain seq x y z
N MET A 1 -79.51 -15.38 31.57
CA MET A 1 -80.55 -15.35 30.54
C MET A 1 -79.91 -14.80 29.26
N ASP A 2 -79.44 -15.53 28.27
CA ASP A 2 -79.03 -16.91 28.04
C ASP A 2 -78.26 -16.82 26.71
N ALA A 3 -77.15 -17.55 26.57
CA ALA A 3 -76.44 -17.65 25.30
C ALA A 3 -77.12 -18.70 24.40
N PRO A 4 -77.13 -18.45 23.09
CA PRO A 4 -76.81 -19.49 22.11
C PRO A 4 -75.73 -18.95 21.14
N GLY A 5 -74.51 -19.44 21.08
CA GLY A 5 -74.07 -20.78 20.66
C GLY A 5 -73.34 -20.61 19.31
N PRO A 6 -72.04 -20.95 19.16
CA PRO A 6 -71.36 -20.83 17.88
C PRO A 6 -71.77 -21.98 16.95
N GLY A 7 -72.58 -21.66 15.94
CA GLY A 7 -72.86 -22.54 14.81
C GLY A 7 -71.60 -22.74 13.98
N ASN A 8 -71.07 -23.95 14.03
CA ASN A 8 -69.93 -24.40 13.24
C ASN A 8 -70.46 -24.84 11.87
N GLU A 9 -70.54 -23.92 10.92
CA GLU A 9 -70.90 -24.22 9.54
C GLU A 9 -69.63 -24.59 8.75
N ALA A 10 -69.43 -25.89 8.61
CA ALA A 10 -68.58 -26.47 7.59
C ALA A 10 -69.14 -26.11 6.21
N GLY A 11 -68.31 -25.51 5.35
CA GLY A 11 -68.70 -25.22 3.98
C GLY A 11 -67.55 -24.72 3.12
N ALA A 12 -67.20 -25.54 2.13
CA ALA A 12 -66.60 -25.19 0.84
C ALA A 12 -65.10 -24.83 0.79
N ASP A 13 -64.26 -25.86 0.68
CA ASP A 13 -63.69 -26.27 -0.62
C ASP A 13 -63.35 -25.12 -1.60
N GLY A 14 -62.41 -24.27 -1.22
CA GLY A 14 -61.68 -23.38 -2.14
C GLY A 14 -60.35 -24.00 -2.53
N GLY A 15 -60.38 -25.05 -3.36
CA GLY A 15 -59.19 -25.63 -3.97
C GLY A 15 -58.40 -24.53 -4.69
N HIS A 16 -57.30 -24.10 -4.10
CA HIS A 16 -56.34 -23.24 -4.76
C HIS A 16 -55.52 -24.12 -5.71
N ASP A 17 -56.10 -24.41 -6.88
CA ASP A 17 -55.44 -25.08 -8.00
C ASP A 17 -54.35 -24.13 -8.53
N ILE A 18 -53.20 -24.12 -7.86
CA ILE A 18 -51.95 -23.61 -8.42
C ILE A 18 -51.46 -24.64 -9.42
N THR A 19 -52.13 -24.74 -10.57
CA THR A 19 -51.59 -25.45 -11.71
C THR A 19 -50.39 -24.67 -12.23
N ASN A 20 -49.24 -25.32 -12.15
CA ASN A 20 -47.92 -24.94 -12.61
C ASN A 20 -47.88 -24.32 -14.02
N GLU A 21 -48.14 -23.03 -14.12
CA GLU A 21 -47.65 -22.21 -15.23
C GLU A 21 -46.61 -21.25 -14.67
N THR A 22 -45.35 -21.68 -14.67
CA THR A 22 -44.24 -20.73 -14.59
C THR A 22 -44.25 -19.96 -15.91
N PRO A 23 -44.57 -18.65 -15.96
CA PRO A 23 -44.24 -17.90 -17.14
C PRO A 23 -42.72 -17.81 -17.17
N ALA A 24 -42.09 -18.64 -18.01
CA ALA A 24 -40.69 -18.51 -18.40
C ALA A 24 -40.41 -17.19 -19.18
N PHE A 25 -41.23 -16.16 -18.95
CA PHE A 25 -41.25 -14.89 -19.65
C PHE A 25 -40.81 -13.71 -18.75
N VAL A 26 -40.58 -13.93 -17.45
CA VAL A 26 -40.14 -12.86 -16.53
C VAL A 26 -38.61 -12.85 -16.32
N TRP A 27 -37.91 -13.92 -16.70
CA TRP A 27 -36.45 -14.00 -16.54
C TRP A 27 -35.66 -13.31 -17.64
N GLU A 28 -36.25 -13.09 -18.82
CA GLU A 28 -35.56 -12.49 -19.96
C GLU A 28 -35.38 -10.96 -19.84
N TYR A 29 -36.22 -10.30 -19.04
CA TYR A 29 -36.17 -8.85 -18.81
C TYR A 29 -35.43 -8.42 -17.54
N LEU A 30 -35.05 -9.37 -16.67
CA LEU A 30 -34.46 -9.05 -15.36
C LEU A 30 -32.92 -9.06 -15.36
N TYR A 31 -32.27 -9.48 -16.46
CA TYR A 31 -30.82 -9.75 -16.45
C TYR A 31 -30.01 -9.12 -17.59
N PHE A 32 -30.62 -8.30 -18.45
CA PHE A 32 -29.89 -7.50 -19.43
C PHE A 32 -29.97 -6.01 -19.03
N PRO A 33 -28.91 -5.45 -18.40
CA PRO A 33 -28.85 -4.02 -18.15
C PRO A 33 -28.90 -3.28 -19.49
N ASP A 34 -29.65 -2.18 -19.55
CA ASP A 34 -29.71 -1.33 -20.73
C ASP A 34 -28.29 -1.05 -21.27
N PRO A 35 -28.02 -1.30 -22.57
CA PRO A 35 -26.66 -1.20 -23.12
C PRO A 35 -26.08 0.21 -22.94
N ASP A 36 -26.93 1.24 -23.01
CA ASP A 36 -26.55 2.64 -22.81
C ASP A 36 -26.12 2.93 -21.37
N LEU A 37 -26.76 2.30 -20.38
CA LEU A 37 -26.39 2.45 -18.97
C LEU A 37 -25.04 1.80 -18.70
N ALA A 38 -24.78 0.64 -19.30
CA ALA A 38 -23.49 -0.04 -19.23
C ALA A 38 -22.38 0.81 -19.85
N GLN A 39 -22.60 1.37 -21.05
CA GLN A 39 -21.65 2.25 -21.72
C GLN A 39 -21.30 3.48 -20.88
N ARG A 40 -22.30 4.19 -20.33
CA ARG A 40 -22.07 5.36 -19.46
C ARG A 40 -21.23 5.01 -18.23
N ARG A 41 -21.42 3.82 -17.66
CA ARG A 41 -20.60 3.34 -16.53
C ARG A 41 -19.16 3.07 -16.94
N PHE A 42 -18.95 2.43 -18.09
CA PHE A 42 -17.61 2.21 -18.62
C PHE A 42 -16.91 3.53 -18.95
N GLU A 43 -17.59 4.46 -19.60
CA GLU A 43 -17.07 5.80 -19.91
C GLU A 43 -16.70 6.57 -18.64
N ALA A 44 -17.53 6.51 -17.59
CA ALA A 44 -17.23 7.12 -16.30
C ALA A 44 -15.98 6.51 -15.65
N MET A 45 -15.86 5.18 -15.68
CA MET A 45 -14.66 4.48 -15.19
C MET A 45 -13.43 4.85 -16.00
N GLU A 46 -13.50 4.86 -17.33
CA GLU A 46 -12.40 5.25 -18.21
C GLU A 46 -11.97 6.70 -17.99
N LYS A 47 -12.93 7.61 -17.80
CA LYS A 47 -12.64 9.00 -17.45
C LYS A 47 -11.90 9.10 -16.12
N SER A 48 -12.32 8.33 -15.11
CA SER A 48 -11.63 8.31 -13.82
C SER A 48 -10.21 7.74 -13.93
N ARG A 49 -10.02 6.69 -14.75
CA ARG A 49 -8.71 6.10 -15.03
C ARG A 49 -7.77 7.09 -15.72
N LYS A 50 -8.27 7.81 -16.74
CA LYS A 50 -7.49 8.85 -17.45
C LYS A 50 -7.10 9.99 -16.51
N ALA A 51 -8.04 10.48 -15.70
CA ALA A 51 -7.76 11.54 -14.73
C ALA A 51 -6.70 11.13 -13.69
N LEU A 52 -6.76 9.88 -13.19
CA LEU A 52 -5.74 9.37 -12.27
C LEU A 52 -4.38 9.23 -12.96
N GLN A 53 -4.36 8.74 -14.21
CA GLN A 53 -3.12 8.59 -14.96
C GLN A 53 -2.45 9.95 -15.19
N GLU A 54 -3.21 10.97 -15.59
CA GLU A 54 -2.69 12.34 -15.73
C GLU A 54 -2.13 12.89 -14.41
N GLN A 55 -2.74 12.57 -13.27
CA GLN A 55 -2.22 12.99 -11.97
C GLN A 55 -0.88 12.31 -11.64
N LEU A 56 -0.76 11.02 -11.93
CA LEU A 56 0.49 10.28 -11.74
C LEU A 56 1.60 10.79 -12.67
N ASP A 57 1.26 11.09 -13.93
CA ASP A 57 2.20 11.64 -14.89
C ASP A 57 2.73 13.01 -14.44
N ARG A 58 1.83 13.90 -13.96
CA ARG A 58 2.24 15.19 -13.37
C ARG A 58 3.16 15.02 -12.15
N GLN A 59 2.86 14.05 -11.29
CA GLN A 59 3.71 13.78 -10.12
C GLN A 59 5.09 13.23 -10.54
N ALA A 60 5.13 12.38 -11.57
CA ALA A 60 6.36 11.85 -12.13
C ALA A 60 7.24 12.97 -12.70
N GLU A 61 6.67 13.90 -13.47
CA GLU A 61 7.38 15.07 -14.00
C GLU A 61 8.01 15.89 -12.87
N VAL A 62 7.21 16.29 -11.87
CA VAL A 62 7.70 17.05 -10.70
C VAL A 62 8.81 16.31 -9.95
N TYR A 63 8.70 14.99 -9.82
CA TYR A 63 9.76 14.20 -9.17
C TYR A 63 11.04 14.19 -10.00
N THR A 64 10.95 14.02 -11.32
CA THR A 64 12.13 14.03 -12.20
C THR A 64 12.84 15.37 -12.20
N GLU A 65 12.10 16.49 -12.18
CA GLU A 65 12.67 17.84 -12.06
C GLU A 65 13.41 18.01 -10.74
N LYS A 66 12.79 17.62 -9.62
CA LYS A 66 13.42 17.67 -8.30
C LYS A 66 14.69 16.82 -8.23
N GLN A 67 14.70 15.64 -8.87
CA GLN A 67 15.90 14.80 -8.93
C GLN A 67 17.04 15.49 -9.68
N LYS A 68 16.76 16.12 -10.82
CA LYS A 68 17.75 16.89 -11.59
C LYS A 68 18.31 18.05 -10.75
N GLU A 69 17.47 18.78 -10.03
CA GLU A 69 17.93 19.84 -9.14
C GLU A 69 18.84 19.33 -8.01
N ILE A 70 18.49 18.20 -7.39
CA ILE A 70 19.29 17.59 -6.33
C ILE A 70 20.66 17.18 -6.88
N GLU A 71 20.70 16.60 -8.07
CA GLU A 71 21.94 16.20 -8.73
C GLU A 71 22.83 17.40 -9.05
N GLU A 72 22.26 18.47 -9.61
CA GLU A 72 23.00 19.69 -9.91
C GLU A 72 23.50 20.39 -8.63
N LYS A 73 22.67 20.44 -7.56
CA LYS A 73 23.11 20.95 -6.25
C LYS A 73 24.26 20.11 -5.68
N LYS A 74 24.21 18.78 -5.78
CA LYS A 74 25.33 17.91 -5.36
C LYS A 74 26.59 18.17 -6.18
N ARG A 75 26.44 18.40 -7.48
CA ARG A 75 27.57 18.75 -8.35
C ARG A 75 28.20 20.08 -7.94
N GLN A 76 27.38 21.10 -7.72
CA GLN A 76 27.82 22.42 -7.26
C GLN A 76 28.50 22.36 -5.89
N LEU A 77 27.92 21.63 -4.94
CA LEU A 77 28.53 21.42 -3.62
C LEU A 77 29.90 20.75 -3.72
N LYS A 78 30.05 19.77 -4.62
CA LYS A 78 31.35 19.12 -4.84
C LYS A 78 32.37 20.10 -5.39
N ILE A 79 32.00 20.92 -6.37
CA ILE A 79 32.89 21.97 -6.92
C ILE A 79 33.27 22.96 -5.83
N GLN A 80 32.30 23.45 -5.06
CA GLN A 80 32.51 24.39 -3.98
C GLN A 80 33.43 23.82 -2.90
N ASP A 81 33.26 22.54 -2.56
CA ASP A 81 34.13 21.83 -1.61
C ASP A 81 35.57 21.77 -2.12
N TRP A 82 35.77 21.44 -3.39
CA TRP A 82 37.09 21.46 -4.05
C TRP A 82 37.71 22.86 -4.06
N ASP A 83 36.95 23.90 -4.39
CA ASP A 83 37.43 25.29 -4.38
C ASP A 83 37.80 25.74 -2.96
N ASN A 84 36.99 25.36 -1.96
CA ASN A 84 37.29 25.62 -0.55
C ASN A 84 38.56 24.89 -0.11
N HIS A 85 38.77 23.65 -0.56
CA HIS A 85 40.01 22.91 -0.31
C HIS A 85 41.22 23.62 -0.92
N LEU A 86 41.13 24.07 -2.18
CA LEU A 86 42.20 24.80 -2.86
C LEU A 86 42.52 26.13 -2.17
N GLN A 87 41.50 26.84 -1.67
CA GLN A 87 41.64 28.08 -0.93
C GLN A 87 42.06 27.88 0.55
N GLY A 88 42.31 26.65 1.01
CA GLY A 88 42.69 26.36 2.40
C GLY A 88 41.55 26.52 3.43
N LYS A 89 40.30 26.62 2.96
CA LYS A 89 39.07 26.71 3.77
C LYS A 89 38.42 25.35 4.04
N GLY A 90 38.95 24.28 3.45
CA GLY A 90 38.36 22.94 3.40
C GLY A 90 38.13 22.23 4.73
N TYR A 91 38.91 22.57 5.76
CA TYR A 91 38.75 21.95 7.07
C TYR A 91 39.05 22.96 8.17
N ARG A 92 38.06 23.76 8.54
CA ARG A 92 38.05 24.45 9.84
C ARG A 92 37.17 23.66 10.80
N SER A 93 37.76 23.13 11.86
CA SER A 93 37.02 22.43 12.91
C SER A 93 35.88 23.33 13.41
N LYS A 94 34.70 22.77 13.67
CA LYS A 94 33.60 23.51 14.31
C LYS A 94 33.87 23.85 15.79
N VAL A 95 35.06 23.52 16.31
CA VAL A 95 35.49 23.94 17.65
C VAL A 95 35.66 25.45 17.61
N LYS A 96 34.77 26.16 18.30
CA LYS A 96 34.91 27.61 18.50
C LYS A 96 36.22 27.83 19.26
N PRO A 97 37.16 28.66 18.76
CA PRO A 97 38.34 29.01 19.54
C PRO A 97 37.87 29.75 20.80
N GLY A 98 38.02 29.11 21.97
CA GLY A 98 37.62 29.68 23.26
C GLY A 98 36.76 28.79 24.17
N GLN A 99 36.40 27.56 23.78
CA GLN A 99 35.92 26.59 24.77
C GLN A 99 37.11 25.85 25.40
N PRO A 100 37.26 25.85 26.74
CA PRO A 100 38.26 25.03 27.40
C PRO A 100 37.91 23.56 27.14
N THR A 101 38.81 22.86 26.45
CA THR A 101 38.80 21.40 26.42
C THR A 101 39.43 20.91 27.71
N ASP A 102 38.65 20.89 28.79
CA ASP A 102 38.99 20.13 30.00
C ASP A 102 38.89 18.63 29.66
N MET A 103 39.88 18.14 28.91
CA MET A 103 40.02 16.75 28.49
C MET A 103 41.40 16.25 28.91
N GLU A 104 41.85 16.63 30.10
CA GLU A 104 42.94 15.95 30.77
C GLU A 104 42.36 14.72 31.49
N ASN A 105 42.67 13.55 30.94
CA ASN A 105 42.72 12.27 31.65
C ASN A 105 41.41 11.57 32.05
N GLN A 106 40.44 11.49 31.14
CA GLN A 106 39.38 10.48 31.23
C GLN A 106 39.43 9.54 30.04
N GLN A 107 40.20 8.45 30.17
CA GLN A 107 40.01 7.26 29.36
C GLN A 107 38.52 6.85 29.46
N PRO A 108 37.74 6.87 28.36
CA PRO A 108 36.34 6.51 28.44
C PRO A 108 36.25 5.02 28.77
N LYS A 109 35.78 4.68 29.99
CA LYS A 109 35.37 3.30 30.29
C LYS A 109 34.43 2.83 29.18
N PRO A 110 34.57 1.60 28.64
CA PRO A 110 33.70 1.13 27.57
C PRO A 110 32.27 1.12 28.09
N LYS A 111 31.46 2.07 27.63
CA LYS A 111 30.04 2.11 27.93
C LYS A 111 29.45 0.81 27.42
N LYS A 112 28.75 0.07 28.28
CA LYS A 112 27.93 -1.06 27.85
C LYS A 112 27.00 -0.52 26.77
N LYS A 113 27.25 -0.92 25.53
CA LYS A 113 26.42 -0.56 24.38
C LYS A 113 25.04 -1.11 24.69
N ASN A 114 24.08 -0.22 24.95
CA ASN A 114 22.67 -0.58 24.90
C ASN A 114 22.44 -1.09 23.49
N VAL A 115 22.40 -2.41 23.36
CA VAL A 115 22.17 -3.08 22.09
C VAL A 115 20.73 -2.77 21.72
N TYR A 116 20.53 -1.67 21.00
CA TYR A 116 19.21 -1.27 20.48
C TYR A 116 18.69 -2.24 19.41
N ARG A 117 19.48 -3.26 19.06
CA ARG A 117 19.18 -4.29 18.07
C ARG A 117 19.38 -5.63 18.74
N THR A 118 18.31 -6.19 19.29
CA THR A 118 18.28 -7.59 19.73
C THR A 118 18.96 -8.43 18.65
N SER A 119 19.88 -9.28 19.11
CA SER A 119 20.62 -10.24 18.28
C SER A 119 19.71 -10.78 17.18
N ASP A 120 20.15 -10.61 15.92
CA ASP A 120 19.70 -11.30 14.71
C ASP A 120 19.16 -10.36 13.60
N TYR A 121 18.77 -9.11 13.89
CA TYR A 121 18.20 -8.21 12.87
C TYR A 121 19.23 -7.38 12.09
N ASN A 122 19.33 -7.62 10.78
CA ASN A 122 20.10 -6.82 9.83
C ASN A 122 19.16 -5.96 8.95
N PRO A 123 19.23 -4.61 8.92
CA PRO A 123 18.34 -3.78 8.10
C PRO A 123 18.50 -3.97 6.58
N LEU A 124 19.61 -4.58 6.13
CA LEU A 124 19.82 -4.92 4.73
C LEU A 124 19.27 -6.31 4.37
N MET A 125 19.15 -7.22 5.35
CA MET A 125 18.89 -8.65 5.10
C MET A 125 17.79 -9.27 6.01
N GLY A 126 17.13 -8.47 6.85
CA GLY A 126 16.16 -8.94 7.84
C GLY A 126 16.78 -9.72 9.00
N SER A 127 15.93 -10.28 9.87
CA SER A 127 16.35 -11.17 10.95
C SER A 127 16.85 -12.50 10.39
N SER A 128 18.14 -12.81 10.54
CA SER A 128 18.76 -14.03 10.00
C SER A 128 18.55 -15.23 10.93
N SER A 129 17.30 -15.52 11.29
CA SER A 129 16.94 -16.74 12.00
C SER A 129 15.54 -17.20 11.59
N GLY A 130 15.49 -18.24 10.76
CA GLY A 130 14.30 -19.07 10.52
C GLY A 130 13.42 -18.73 9.30
N THR A 131 13.37 -19.68 8.34
CA THR A 131 12.29 -19.86 7.35
C THR A 131 12.17 -18.81 6.23
N THR A 132 13.03 -18.94 5.21
CA THR A 132 12.65 -18.54 3.86
C THR A 132 11.72 -19.61 3.30
N PHE A 133 10.44 -19.30 3.11
CA PHE A 133 9.52 -20.17 2.36
C PHE A 133 10.11 -20.40 0.97
N ARG A 134 10.55 -21.62 0.70
CA ARG A 134 11.00 -22.08 -0.62
C ARG A 134 9.92 -23.03 -1.13
N PRO A 135 9.16 -22.68 -2.19
CA PRO A 135 8.17 -23.59 -2.72
C PRO A 135 8.86 -24.90 -3.14
N PRO A 136 8.27 -26.07 -2.87
CA PRO A 136 8.82 -27.34 -3.31
C PRO A 136 8.99 -27.30 -4.83
N ARG A 137 10.18 -27.65 -5.32
CA ARG A 137 10.46 -27.70 -6.76
C ARG A 137 9.50 -28.73 -7.37
N ARG A 138 8.49 -28.26 -8.11
CA ARG A 138 7.65 -29.11 -8.96
C ARG A 138 8.50 -29.57 -10.15
N GLY A 139 9.19 -30.71 -9.97
CA GLY A 139 10.01 -31.32 -11.00
C GLY A 139 10.84 -32.43 -10.37
N GLY A 140 10.40 -33.66 -10.54
CA GLY A 140 11.10 -34.84 -10.08
C GLY A 140 12.30 -35.21 -10.95
N ALA A 141 13.24 -35.91 -10.32
CA ALA A 141 14.23 -36.86 -10.87
C ALA A 141 15.39 -36.37 -11.77
N GLY A 142 16.60 -36.80 -11.40
CA GLY A 142 17.83 -36.86 -12.22
C GLY A 142 18.83 -35.74 -11.88
N GLY A 143 19.96 -35.92 -11.20
CA GLY A 143 20.83 -37.09 -11.07
C GLY A 143 21.94 -37.02 -12.14
N GLY A 144 23.13 -36.53 -11.76
CA GLY A 144 24.31 -36.38 -12.62
C GLY A 144 25.14 -35.16 -12.25
#